data_AF-A0A5M5BT67-F1
#
_entry.id   AF-A0A5M5BT67-F1
#
_cell.length_a   1.000
_cell.length_b   1.000
_cell.length_c   1.000
_cell.angle_alpha   90.00
_cell.angle_beta   90.00
_cell.angle_gamma   90.00
#
_symmetry.space_group_name_H-M   'P 1'
#
loop_
_entity.id
_entity.type
_entity.pdbx_description
1 polymer ?
#
loop_
_entity_poly.entity_id
_entity_poly.type
_entity_poly.pdbx_seq_one_letter_code
_entity_poly.pdbx_strand_id
1 'polypeptide(L)'
;ARKFEKATEKIHHYIYLTDSLTRSNMQFSAGMVERDYFKERSKFAEYRMKNRTTWEITIASVIFLIIGVAYYIIRQRLRLQRERTDRYLLLAEEANAQYKTLTEHMEGQRNAESHLKGLIASRFDIIDKLGKTYYERENTASQQAAMFHEVKQIITDFAENNAMLQELELIVNTCHDNAMEKLRNEFSSMKEADIRLLCYIFVGFSPQVISLFMKDTVANVYARKSRLKSRIKSAETANKELFLALFG
;
A
#
# COMPACT_ATOMS: atom_id res chain seq x y z
N ALA A 1 -2.29 -99.63 -92.23
CA ALA A 1 -1.27 -98.57 -92.23
C ALA A 1 -1.86 -97.15 -92.20
N ARG A 2 -2.54 -96.66 -93.26
CA ARG A 2 -3.00 -95.25 -93.37
C ARG A 2 -3.91 -94.69 -92.27
N LYS A 3 -4.66 -95.54 -91.54
CA LYS A 3 -5.50 -95.09 -90.40
C LYS A 3 -4.69 -94.76 -89.15
N PHE A 4 -3.54 -95.42 -88.95
CA PHE A 4 -2.67 -95.17 -87.80
C PHE A 4 -1.88 -93.88 -87.95
N GLU A 5 -1.39 -93.60 -89.16
CA GLU A 5 -0.65 -92.37 -89.47
C GLU A 5 -1.49 -91.11 -89.24
N LYS A 6 -2.75 -91.12 -89.71
CA LYS A 6 -3.71 -90.03 -89.44
C LYS A 6 -4.09 -89.89 -87.97
N ALA A 7 -4.02 -90.97 -87.18
CA ALA A 7 -4.27 -90.91 -85.75
C ALA A 7 -3.08 -90.25 -85.02
N THR A 8 -1.84 -90.60 -85.39
CA THR A 8 -0.63 -90.02 -84.81
C THR A 8 -0.50 -88.53 -85.11
N GLU A 9 -0.81 -88.11 -86.34
CA GLU A 9 -0.81 -86.68 -86.72
C GLU A 9 -1.82 -85.87 -85.90
N LYS A 10 -3.03 -86.41 -85.69
CA LYS A 10 -4.04 -85.78 -84.83
C LYS A 10 -3.60 -85.70 -83.36
N ILE A 11 -2.90 -86.72 -82.86
CA ILE A 11 -2.37 -86.73 -81.48
C ILE A 11 -1.28 -85.67 -81.34
N HIS A 12 -0.33 -85.57 -82.28
CA HIS A 12 0.70 -84.54 -82.22
C HIS A 12 0.14 -83.13 -82.36
N HIS A 13 -0.85 -82.94 -83.24
CA HIS A 13 -1.53 -81.65 -83.37
C HIS A 13 -2.28 -81.28 -82.10
N TYR A 14 -2.97 -82.24 -81.47
CA TYR A 14 -3.62 -82.04 -80.19
C TYR A 14 -2.63 -81.65 -79.10
N ILE A 15 -1.50 -82.37 -78.97
CA ILE A 15 -0.45 -82.07 -77.98
C ILE A 15 0.14 -80.66 -78.21
N TYR A 16 0.44 -80.29 -79.45
CA TYR A 16 0.98 -78.97 -79.77
C TYR A 16 0.00 -77.84 -79.43
N LEU A 17 -1.29 -78.04 -79.75
CA LEU A 17 -2.35 -77.11 -79.37
C LEU A 17 -2.50 -77.01 -77.85
N THR A 18 -2.37 -78.13 -77.13
CA THR A 18 -2.46 -78.09 -75.66
C THR A 18 -1.26 -77.39 -75.03
N ASP A 19 -0.05 -77.62 -75.54
CA ASP A 19 1.17 -76.99 -75.02
C ASP A 19 1.17 -75.48 -75.26
N SER A 20 0.80 -75.04 -76.47
CA SER A 20 0.68 -73.61 -76.80
C SER A 20 -0.41 -72.90 -76.00
N LEU A 21 -1.57 -73.54 -75.79
CA LEU A 21 -2.62 -73.03 -74.90
C LEU A 21 -2.16 -72.97 -73.45
N THR A 22 -1.43 -73.98 -72.97
CA THR A 22 -0.90 -74.02 -71.60
C THR A 22 0.10 -72.89 -71.38
N ARG A 23 1.01 -72.67 -72.33
CA ARG A 23 2.01 -71.61 -72.26
C ARG A 23 1.39 -70.21 -72.32
N SER A 24 0.41 -70.00 -73.20
CA SER A 24 -0.32 -68.73 -73.31
C SER A 24 -1.12 -68.43 -72.04
N ASN A 25 -1.82 -69.44 -71.49
CA ASN A 25 -2.53 -69.31 -70.22
C ASN A 25 -1.60 -69.02 -69.05
N MET A 26 -0.40 -69.60 -69.03
CA MET A 26 0.58 -69.37 -67.96
C MET A 26 1.17 -67.95 -68.01
N GLN A 27 1.48 -67.43 -69.20
CA GLN A 27 1.95 -66.04 -69.36
C GLN A 27 0.86 -65.01 -69.04
N PHE A 28 -0.39 -65.27 -69.45
CA PHE A 28 -1.52 -64.43 -69.12
C PHE A 28 -1.81 -64.42 -67.61
N SER A 29 -1.69 -65.59 -66.96
CA SER A 29 -1.85 -65.72 -65.51
C SER A 29 -0.73 -65.03 -64.74
N ALA A 30 0.53 -65.17 -65.15
CA ALA A 30 1.66 -64.51 -64.49
C ALA A 30 1.56 -62.97 -64.53
N GLY A 31 1.21 -62.41 -65.69
CA GLY A 31 1.03 -60.96 -65.84
C GLY A 31 -0.17 -60.40 -65.08
N MET A 32 -1.27 -61.17 -64.95
CA MET A 32 -2.40 -60.77 -64.10
C MET A 32 -2.06 -60.84 -62.61
N VAL A 33 -1.31 -61.85 -62.17
CA VAL A 33 -0.89 -62.01 -60.77
C VAL A 33 0.02 -60.86 -60.33
N GLU A 34 0.98 -60.43 -61.16
CA GLU A 34 1.80 -59.26 -60.83
C GLU A 34 0.96 -57.98 -60.77
N ARG A 35 0.07 -57.75 -61.74
CA ARG A 35 -0.77 -56.55 -61.77
C ARG A 35 -1.70 -56.49 -60.58
N ASP A 36 -2.33 -57.60 -60.21
CA ASP A 36 -3.21 -57.67 -59.05
C ASP A 36 -2.41 -57.52 -57.75
N TYR A 37 -1.20 -58.08 -57.67
CA TYR A 37 -0.28 -57.87 -56.55
C TYR A 37 0.10 -56.38 -56.37
N PHE A 38 0.44 -55.66 -57.45
CA PHE A 38 0.74 -54.23 -57.39
C PHE A 38 -0.51 -53.36 -57.12
N LYS A 39 -1.67 -53.79 -57.63
CA LYS A 39 -2.96 -53.11 -57.41
C LYS A 39 -3.46 -53.28 -55.97
N GLU A 40 -3.25 -54.45 -55.36
CA GLU A 40 -3.50 -54.63 -53.93
C GLU A 40 -2.52 -53.82 -53.10
N ARG A 41 -1.21 -53.87 -53.42
CA ARG A 41 -0.18 -53.15 -52.66
C ARG A 41 -0.39 -51.62 -52.69
N SER A 42 -0.83 -51.06 -53.81
CA SER A 42 -1.19 -49.64 -53.91
C SER A 42 -2.43 -49.29 -53.09
N LYS A 43 -3.49 -50.12 -53.12
CA LYS A 43 -4.67 -49.95 -52.25
C LYS A 43 -4.33 -50.03 -50.77
N PHE A 44 -3.43 -50.93 -50.36
CA PHE A 44 -2.95 -51.03 -48.98
C PHE A 44 -2.09 -49.82 -48.57
N ALA A 45 -1.29 -49.27 -49.48
CA ALA A 45 -0.53 -48.05 -49.23
C ALA A 45 -1.46 -46.83 -49.07
N GLU A 46 -2.44 -46.69 -49.96
CA GLU A 46 -3.41 -45.60 -49.95
C GLU A 46 -4.35 -45.68 -48.73
N TYR A 47 -4.77 -46.88 -48.33
CA TYR A 47 -5.54 -47.10 -47.10
C TYR A 47 -4.76 -46.67 -45.85
N ARG A 48 -3.46 -46.99 -45.76
CA ARG A 48 -2.61 -46.56 -44.64
C ARG A 48 -2.35 -45.05 -44.63
N MET A 49 -2.16 -44.43 -45.79
CA MET A 49 -1.93 -42.99 -45.88
C MET A 49 -3.18 -42.20 -45.49
N LYS A 50 -4.37 -42.58 -45.99
CA LYS A 50 -5.61 -41.87 -45.68
C LYS A 50 -5.98 -41.96 -44.20
N ASN A 51 -5.85 -43.14 -43.60
CA ASN A 51 -6.18 -43.34 -42.18
C ASN A 51 -5.23 -42.57 -41.25
N ARG A 52 -3.95 -42.44 -41.62
CA ARG A 52 -2.98 -41.66 -40.85
C ARG A 52 -3.28 -40.16 -40.90
N THR A 53 -3.56 -39.61 -42.09
CA THR A 53 -3.91 -38.19 -42.23
C THR A 53 -5.23 -37.85 -41.53
N THR A 54 -6.24 -38.72 -41.59
CA THR A 54 -7.50 -38.50 -40.85
C THR A 54 -7.30 -38.53 -39.34
N TRP A 55 -6.45 -39.43 -38.83
CA TRP A 55 -6.12 -39.47 -37.40
C TRP A 55 -5.32 -38.25 -36.95
N GLU A 56 -4.35 -37.80 -37.75
CA GLU A 56 -3.56 -36.59 -37.46
C GLU A 56 -4.45 -35.32 -37.42
N ILE A 57 -5.37 -35.15 -38.37
CA ILE A 57 -6.34 -34.04 -38.37
C ILE A 57 -7.29 -34.14 -37.16
N THR A 58 -7.73 -35.35 -36.81
CA THR A 58 -8.61 -35.57 -35.66
C THR A 58 -7.90 -35.15 -34.36
N ILE A 59 -6.64 -35.56 -34.17
CA ILE A 59 -5.85 -35.17 -33.00
C ILE A 59 -5.66 -33.64 -32.95
N ALA A 60 -5.32 -33.01 -34.07
CA ALA A 60 -5.17 -31.55 -34.13
C ALA A 60 -6.48 -30.83 -33.77
N SER A 61 -7.63 -31.34 -34.22
CA SER A 61 -8.94 -30.76 -33.90
C SER A 61 -9.28 -30.85 -32.41
N VAL A 62 -8.94 -31.97 -31.75
CA VAL A 62 -9.15 -32.18 -30.31
C VAL A 62 -8.25 -31.24 -29.51
N ILE A 63 -6.98 -31.08 -29.90
CA ILE A 63 -6.05 -30.15 -29.24
C ILE A 63 -6.56 -28.70 -29.34
N PHE A 64 -7.05 -28.29 -30.52
CA PHE A 64 -7.61 -26.95 -30.70
C PHE A 64 -8.84 -26.69 -29.82
N LEU A 65 -9.72 -27.70 -29.69
CA LEU A 65 -10.89 -27.65 -28.81
C LEU A 65 -10.50 -27.48 -27.33
N ILE A 66 -9.47 -28.21 -26.88
CA ILE A 66 -8.95 -28.11 -25.51
C ILE A 66 -8.38 -26.71 -25.23
N ILE A 67 -7.61 -26.16 -26.17
CA ILE A 67 -7.07 -24.79 -26.05
C ILE A 67 -8.20 -23.76 -25.98
N GLY A 68 -9.24 -23.91 -26.80
CA GLY A 68 -10.41 -23.03 -26.79
C GLY A 68 -11.15 -23.04 -25.45
N VAL A 69 -11.38 -24.24 -24.88
CA VAL A 69 -12.01 -24.39 -23.56
C VAL A 69 -11.12 -23.84 -22.45
N ALA A 70 -9.81 -24.10 -22.48
CA ALA A 70 -8.87 -23.55 -21.50
C ALA A 70 -8.84 -22.02 -21.54
N TYR A 71 -8.79 -21.43 -22.75
CA TYR A 71 -8.89 -19.99 -22.95
C TYR A 71 -10.20 -19.43 -22.41
N TYR A 72 -11.32 -20.10 -22.68
CA TYR A 72 -12.65 -19.71 -22.19
C TYR A 72 -12.69 -19.71 -20.65
N ILE A 73 -12.20 -20.77 -20.01
CA ILE A 73 -12.15 -20.88 -18.54
C ILE A 73 -11.24 -19.80 -17.94
N ILE A 74 -10.07 -19.54 -18.53
CA ILE A 74 -9.16 -18.48 -18.08
C ILE A 74 -9.83 -17.12 -18.18
N ARG A 75 -10.49 -16.83 -19.31
CA ARG A 75 -11.19 -15.55 -19.54
C ARG A 75 -12.39 -15.39 -18.60
N GLN A 76 -13.12 -16.46 -18.31
CA GLN A 76 -14.21 -16.46 -17.34
C GLN A 76 -13.70 -16.27 -15.90
N ARG A 77 -12.60 -16.94 -15.53
CA ARG A 77 -11.95 -16.73 -14.22
C ARG A 77 -11.42 -15.32 -14.07
N LEU A 78 -10.85 -14.72 -15.11
CA LEU A 78 -10.41 -13.32 -15.13
C LEU A 78 -11.57 -12.35 -14.93
N ARG A 79 -12.76 -12.61 -15.52
CA ARG A 79 -13.96 -11.78 -15.27
C ARG A 79 -14.41 -11.87 -13.81
N LEU A 80 -14.46 -13.08 -13.24
CA LEU A 80 -14.85 -13.29 -11.83
C LEU A 80 -13.80 -12.77 -10.83
N GLN A 81 -12.52 -12.84 -11.18
CA GLN A 81 -11.43 -12.28 -10.37
C GLN A 81 -11.50 -10.75 -10.35
N ARG A 82 -11.77 -10.07 -11.47
CA ARG A 82 -11.89 -8.60 -11.51
C ARG A 82 -12.96 -8.07 -10.54
N GLU A 83 -14.13 -8.71 -10.46
CA GLU A 83 -15.18 -8.31 -9.51
C GLU A 83 -14.83 -8.53 -8.02
N ARG A 84 -13.89 -9.45 -7.75
CA ARG A 84 -13.34 -9.66 -6.40
C ARG A 84 -12.23 -8.65 -6.14
N THR A 85 -11.28 -8.50 -7.06
CA THR A 85 -10.14 -7.60 -6.94
C THR A 85 -10.57 -6.15 -6.79
N ASP A 86 -11.58 -5.69 -7.54
CA ASP A 86 -12.08 -4.30 -7.43
C ASP A 86 -12.72 -4.04 -6.05
N ARG A 87 -13.42 -5.02 -5.48
CA ARG A 87 -13.96 -4.91 -4.11
C ARG A 87 -12.89 -5.00 -3.02
N TYR A 88 -11.87 -5.83 -3.20
CA TYR A 88 -10.74 -5.87 -2.27
C TYR A 88 -9.85 -4.63 -2.39
N LEU A 89 -9.73 -4.04 -3.58
CA LEU A 89 -8.99 -2.80 -3.80
C LEU A 89 -9.72 -1.63 -3.13
N LEU A 90 -11.05 -1.52 -3.32
CA LEU A 90 -11.86 -0.48 -2.66
C LEU A 90 -11.83 -0.60 -1.14
N LEU A 91 -11.97 -1.82 -0.59
CA LEU A 91 -11.87 -2.05 0.85
C LEU A 91 -10.44 -1.85 1.38
N ALA A 92 -9.41 -2.18 0.59
CA ALA A 92 -8.02 -1.91 0.96
C ALA A 92 -7.66 -0.43 0.83
N GLU A 93 -8.32 0.31 -0.05
CA GLU A 93 -8.15 1.76 -0.24
C GLU A 93 -8.89 2.53 0.85
N GLU A 94 -10.11 2.11 1.22
CA GLU A 94 -10.82 2.63 2.41
C GLU A 94 -10.07 2.28 3.70
N ALA A 95 -9.60 1.03 3.85
CA ALA A 95 -8.78 0.63 4.98
C ALA A 95 -7.45 1.39 4.99
N ASN A 96 -6.77 1.57 3.87
CA ASN A 96 -5.54 2.37 3.82
C ASN A 96 -5.79 3.86 4.05
N ALA A 97 -6.91 4.43 3.62
CA ALA A 97 -7.24 5.81 3.92
C ALA A 97 -7.50 5.99 5.42
N GLN A 98 -8.23 5.06 6.04
CA GLN A 98 -8.44 5.04 7.49
C GLN A 98 -7.15 4.78 8.26
N TYR A 99 -6.31 3.85 7.80
CA TYR A 99 -4.98 3.62 8.38
C TYR A 99 -4.06 4.81 8.17
N LYS A 100 -4.09 5.49 7.02
CA LYS A 100 -3.26 6.65 6.73
C LYS A 100 -3.65 7.85 7.59
N THR A 101 -4.94 8.14 7.71
CA THR A 101 -5.43 9.19 8.64
C THR A 101 -5.10 8.85 10.10
N LEU A 102 -5.26 7.59 10.50
CA LEU A 102 -4.90 7.13 11.84
C LEU A 102 -3.37 7.14 12.08
N THR A 103 -2.56 6.81 11.08
CA THR A 103 -1.09 6.82 11.16
C THR A 103 -0.55 8.25 11.11
N GLU A 104 -1.15 9.15 10.34
CA GLU A 104 -0.83 10.59 10.34
C GLU A 104 -1.19 11.22 11.70
N HIS A 105 -2.33 10.86 12.29
CA HIS A 105 -2.66 11.26 13.66
C HIS A 105 -1.71 10.65 14.69
N MET A 106 -1.33 9.36 14.55
CA MET A 106 -0.40 8.72 15.48
C MET A 106 1.03 9.22 15.31
N GLU A 107 1.51 9.51 14.11
CA GLU A 107 2.83 10.08 13.87
C GLU A 107 2.89 11.53 14.34
N GLY A 108 1.86 12.34 14.06
CA GLY A 108 1.72 13.69 14.61
C GLY A 108 1.69 13.68 16.14
N GLN A 109 0.91 12.78 16.75
CA GLN A 109 0.84 12.62 18.20
C GLN A 109 2.14 12.10 18.79
N ARG A 110 2.84 11.18 18.13
CA ARG A 110 4.10 10.59 18.62
C ARG A 110 5.29 11.52 18.44
N ASN A 111 5.28 12.37 17.41
CA ASN A 111 6.27 13.42 17.21
C ASN A 111 6.01 14.62 18.14
N ALA A 112 4.75 14.95 18.40
CA ALA A 112 4.36 15.87 19.46
C ALA A 112 4.72 15.31 20.85
N GLU A 113 4.53 14.01 21.09
CA GLU A 113 4.91 13.34 22.33
C GLU A 113 6.43 13.26 22.48
N SER A 114 7.19 13.04 21.39
CA SER A 114 8.66 13.03 21.43
C SER A 114 9.21 14.44 21.68
N HIS A 115 8.64 15.47 21.05
CA HIS A 115 8.97 16.87 21.30
C HIS A 115 8.59 17.27 22.73
N LEU A 116 7.39 16.91 23.19
CA LEU A 116 6.94 17.16 24.56
C LEU A 116 7.82 16.42 25.58
N LYS A 117 8.22 15.17 25.31
CA LYS A 117 9.20 14.43 26.12
C LYS A 117 10.56 15.11 26.11
N GLY A 118 11.01 15.67 24.98
CA GLY A 118 12.24 16.46 24.90
C GLY A 118 12.18 17.76 25.70
N LEU A 119 11.06 18.49 25.61
CA LEU A 119 10.77 19.71 26.37
C LEU A 119 10.64 19.42 27.87
N ILE A 120 9.95 18.35 28.25
CA ILE A 120 9.83 17.88 29.64
C ILE A 120 11.20 17.44 30.15
N ALA A 121 11.99 16.68 29.37
CA ALA A 121 13.34 16.27 29.74
C ALA A 121 14.26 17.48 29.95
N SER A 122 14.19 18.50 29.09
CA SER A 122 14.91 19.77 29.26
C SER A 122 14.46 20.53 30.52
N ARG A 123 13.15 20.54 30.84
CA ARG A 123 12.63 21.14 32.08
C ARG A 123 13.09 20.37 33.32
N PHE A 124 13.10 19.04 33.27
CA PHE A 124 13.63 18.21 34.34
C PHE A 124 15.14 18.37 34.50
N ASP A 125 15.89 18.61 33.43
CA ASP A 125 17.32 18.90 33.49
C ASP A 125 17.59 20.26 34.18
N ILE A 126 16.78 21.28 33.90
CA ILE A 126 16.85 22.57 34.61
C ILE A 126 16.48 22.39 36.10
N ILE A 127 15.42 21.64 36.40
CA ILE A 127 15.01 21.34 37.79
C ILE A 127 16.06 20.51 38.51
N ASP A 128 16.68 19.54 37.84
CA ASP A 128 17.76 18.69 38.37
C ASP A 128 19.02 19.51 38.64
N LYS A 129 19.39 20.41 37.72
CA LYS A 129 20.50 21.36 37.91
C LYS A 129 20.22 22.32 39.07
N LEU A 130 19.00 22.81 39.21
CA LEU A 130 18.58 23.64 40.34
C LEU A 130 18.58 22.83 41.66
N GLY A 131 18.11 21.59 41.63
CA GLY A 131 18.07 20.68 42.76
C GLY A 131 19.46 20.28 43.26
N LYS A 132 20.38 19.95 42.35
CA LYS A 132 21.79 19.70 42.66
C LYS A 132 22.45 20.94 43.26
N THR A 133 22.23 22.11 42.68
CA THR A 133 22.78 23.36 43.21
C THR A 133 22.21 23.71 44.59
N TYR A 134 20.95 23.33 44.87
CA TYR A 134 20.28 23.53 46.16
C TYR A 134 20.71 22.52 47.24
N TYR A 135 20.93 21.26 46.89
CA TYR A 135 21.25 20.20 47.86
C TYR A 135 22.76 19.97 48.05
N GLU A 136 23.59 20.23 47.05
CA GLU A 136 25.04 19.97 47.11
C GLU A 136 25.84 21.12 47.75
N ARG A 137 25.21 22.26 48.08
CA ARG A 137 25.90 23.44 48.65
C ARG A 137 25.14 24.03 49.84
N GLU A 138 25.81 24.21 50.97
CA GLU A 138 25.23 24.71 52.23
C GLU A 138 24.61 26.12 52.10
N ASN A 139 23.41 26.29 52.66
CA ASN A 139 22.56 27.48 52.59
C ASN A 139 23.22 28.79 53.08
N THR A 140 23.82 29.59 52.18
CA THR A 140 24.22 30.98 52.48
C THR A 140 23.43 32.02 51.67
N ALA A 141 23.17 33.19 52.25
CA ALA A 141 22.38 34.27 51.62
C ALA A 141 22.99 34.81 50.31
N SER A 142 24.32 34.79 50.19
CA SER A 142 25.04 35.16 48.96
C SER A 142 24.81 34.16 47.82
N GLN A 143 24.65 32.87 48.15
CA GLN A 143 24.39 31.82 47.16
C GLN A 143 22.92 31.79 46.71
N GLN A 144 21.97 32.12 47.59
CA GLN A 144 20.58 32.35 47.19
C GLN A 144 20.46 33.53 46.20
N ALA A 145 21.26 34.59 46.38
CA ALA A 145 21.32 35.70 45.45
C ALA A 145 21.94 35.30 44.09
N ALA A 146 22.97 34.47 44.08
CA ALA A 146 23.57 33.94 42.85
C ALA A 146 22.63 32.99 42.10
N MET A 147 21.92 32.11 42.82
CA MET A 147 20.90 31.22 42.25
C MET A 147 19.73 32.02 41.68
N PHE A 148 19.25 33.03 42.39
CA PHE A 148 18.22 33.95 41.90
C PHE A 148 18.67 34.64 40.62
N HIS A 149 19.95 35.03 40.53
CA HIS A 149 20.52 35.62 39.33
C HIS A 149 20.56 34.63 38.15
N GLU A 150 20.98 33.38 38.36
CA GLU A 150 21.05 32.36 37.29
C GLU A 150 19.64 31.99 36.78
N VAL A 151 18.68 31.82 37.69
CA VAL A 151 17.26 31.61 37.34
C VAL A 151 16.71 32.82 36.58
N LYS A 152 17.00 34.03 37.05
CA LYS A 152 16.57 35.26 36.37
C LYS A 152 17.20 35.40 34.99
N GLN A 153 18.45 34.98 34.80
CA GLN A 153 19.14 35.04 33.51
C GLN A 153 18.54 34.06 32.51
N ILE A 154 18.34 32.79 32.89
CA ILE A 154 17.66 31.79 32.04
C ILE A 154 16.26 32.27 31.65
N ILE A 155 15.54 32.87 32.60
CA ILE A 155 14.20 33.42 32.35
C ILE A 155 14.23 34.68 31.47
N THR A 156 15.26 35.52 31.59
CA THR A 156 15.42 36.73 30.78
C THR A 156 15.78 36.38 29.34
N ASP A 157 16.71 35.43 29.16
CA ASP A 157 17.09 34.89 27.85
C ASP A 157 15.86 34.24 27.17
N PHE A 158 15.01 33.59 27.95
CA PHE A 158 13.74 33.02 27.47
C PHE A 158 12.71 34.11 27.09
N ALA A 159 12.62 35.19 27.86
CA ALA A 159 11.68 36.29 27.62
C ALA A 159 12.03 37.13 26.37
N GLU A 160 13.32 37.19 26.03
CA GLU A 160 13.83 38.03 24.93
C GLU A 160 13.84 37.30 23.57
N ASN A 161 13.63 35.98 23.56
CA ASN A 161 13.60 35.17 22.34
C ASN A 161 12.17 35.00 21.79
N ASN A 162 11.82 35.78 20.76
CA ASN A 162 10.50 35.66 20.09
C ASN A 162 10.27 34.29 19.43
N ALA A 163 11.31 33.53 19.07
CA ALA A 163 11.15 32.18 18.51
C ALA A 163 10.57 31.21 19.55
N MET A 164 10.95 31.37 20.83
CA MET A 164 10.41 30.54 21.92
C MET A 164 8.92 30.79 22.16
N LEU A 165 8.42 32.02 21.96
CA LEU A 165 6.99 32.29 22.05
C LEU A 165 6.20 31.54 20.97
N GLN A 166 6.75 31.47 19.75
CA GLN A 166 6.13 30.70 18.66
C GLN A 166 6.10 29.20 18.97
N GLU A 167 7.16 28.66 19.58
CA GLU A 167 7.18 27.27 20.05
C GLU A 167 6.11 27.03 21.13
N LEU A 168 5.93 27.95 22.08
CA LEU A 168 4.87 27.83 23.09
C LEU A 168 3.47 27.91 22.47
N GLU A 169 3.25 28.81 21.50
CA GLU A 169 1.97 28.87 20.78
C GLU A 169 1.71 27.56 20.02
N LEU A 170 2.72 26.96 19.39
CA LEU A 170 2.63 25.66 18.73
C LEU A 170 2.29 24.54 19.72
N ILE A 171 2.94 24.52 20.89
CA ILE A 171 2.65 23.53 21.95
C ILE A 171 1.19 23.66 22.38
N VAL A 172 0.73 24.87 22.67
CA VAL A 172 -0.67 25.11 23.08
C VAL A 172 -1.64 24.67 21.99
N ASN A 173 -1.37 25.01 20.72
CA ASN A 173 -2.21 24.58 19.62
C ASN A 173 -2.27 23.06 19.48
N THR A 174 -1.12 22.40 19.62
CA THR A 174 -1.01 20.94 19.51
C THR A 174 -1.72 20.23 20.67
N CYS A 175 -1.59 20.74 21.90
CA CYS A 175 -2.17 20.12 23.09
C CYS A 175 -3.64 20.49 23.33
N HIS A 176 -4.10 21.63 22.84
CA HIS A 176 -5.38 22.22 23.18
C HIS A 176 -6.21 22.60 21.94
N ASP A 177 -6.28 21.70 20.95
CA ASP A 177 -7.17 21.83 19.79
C ASP A 177 -7.08 23.21 19.11
N ASN A 178 -5.86 23.59 18.73
CA ASN A 178 -5.54 24.86 18.08
C ASN A 178 -6.04 26.11 18.84
N ALA A 179 -5.99 26.07 20.18
CA ALA A 179 -6.51 27.15 21.03
C ALA A 179 -5.93 28.53 20.74
N MET A 180 -4.62 28.68 20.47
CA MET A 180 -4.02 29.98 20.15
C MET A 180 -4.46 30.49 18.78
N GLU A 181 -4.58 29.61 17.78
CA GLU A 181 -5.06 29.98 16.46
C GLU A 181 -6.52 30.46 16.52
N LYS A 182 -7.38 29.67 17.18
CA LYS A 182 -8.79 30.02 17.43
C LYS A 182 -8.90 31.33 18.22
N LEU A 183 -8.08 31.52 19.24
CA LEU A 183 -8.05 32.75 20.05
C LEU A 183 -7.71 33.97 19.19
N ARG A 184 -6.68 33.88 18.33
CA ARG A 184 -6.27 34.97 17.43
C ARG A 184 -7.37 35.31 16.41
N ASN A 185 -8.06 34.30 15.89
CA ASN A 185 -9.16 34.49 14.94
C ASN A 185 -10.39 35.12 15.59
N GLU A 186 -10.81 34.62 16.75
CA GLU A 186 -12.01 35.11 17.46
C GLU A 186 -11.79 36.45 18.18
N PHE A 187 -10.55 36.77 18.54
CA PHE A 187 -10.18 38.03 19.20
C PHE A 187 -9.14 38.82 18.41
N SER A 188 -9.39 39.05 17.12
CA SER A 188 -8.48 39.76 16.21
C SER A 188 -8.06 41.17 16.64
N SER A 189 -8.84 41.82 17.50
CA SER A 189 -8.53 43.15 18.10
C SER A 189 -7.77 43.08 19.43
N MET A 190 -7.42 41.89 19.91
CA MET A 190 -6.69 41.73 21.17
C MET A 190 -5.24 42.18 21.02
N LYS A 191 -4.71 42.86 22.05
CA LYS A 191 -3.32 43.30 22.07
C LYS A 191 -2.39 42.09 22.13
N GLU A 192 -1.29 42.10 21.39
CA GLU A 192 -0.29 41.02 21.42
C GLU A 192 0.24 40.73 22.83
N ALA A 193 0.37 41.76 23.68
CA ALA A 193 0.77 41.57 25.07
C ALA A 193 -0.24 40.73 25.88
N ASP A 194 -1.53 40.78 25.55
CA ASP A 194 -2.57 39.97 26.17
C ASP A 194 -2.62 38.56 25.56
N ILE A 195 -2.41 38.44 24.25
CA ILE A 195 -2.29 37.13 23.57
C ILE A 195 -1.11 36.34 24.13
N ARG A 196 0.04 37.01 24.29
CA ARG A 196 1.24 36.42 24.93
C ARG A 196 0.97 35.96 26.36
N LEU A 197 0.26 36.78 27.15
CA LEU A 197 -0.14 36.41 28.51
C LEU A 197 -1.04 35.17 28.49
N LEU A 198 -2.00 35.09 27.57
CA LEU A 198 -2.87 33.92 27.42
C LEU A 198 -2.09 32.69 27.00
N CYS A 199 -1.12 32.80 26.09
CA CYS A 199 -0.23 31.70 25.73
C CYS A 199 0.48 31.15 26.98
N TYR A 200 1.06 32.02 27.82
CA TYR A 200 1.73 31.57 29.04
C TYR A 200 0.78 30.92 30.06
N ILE A 201 -0.45 31.43 30.17
CA ILE A 201 -1.49 30.83 31.02
C ILE A 201 -1.88 29.45 30.49
N PHE A 202 -2.10 29.31 29.18
CA PHE A 202 -2.53 28.06 28.56
C PHE A 202 -1.45 26.99 28.58
N VAL A 203 -0.16 27.38 28.55
CA VAL A 203 0.96 26.47 28.85
C VAL A 203 0.93 25.98 30.31
N GLY A 204 0.28 26.71 31.21
CA GLY A 204 0.16 26.35 32.63
C GLY A 204 1.23 26.97 33.52
N PHE A 205 1.89 28.05 33.09
CA PHE A 205 2.88 28.72 33.95
C PHE A 205 2.23 29.38 35.16
N SER A 206 2.95 29.37 36.29
CA SER A 206 2.52 30.07 37.50
C SER A 206 2.59 31.59 37.32
N PRO A 207 1.75 32.38 38.01
CA PRO A 207 1.79 33.84 37.94
C PRO A 207 3.15 34.45 38.27
N GLN A 208 3.95 33.80 39.12
CA GLN A 208 5.31 34.20 39.44
C GLN A 208 6.24 34.08 38.22
N VAL A 209 6.21 32.93 37.54
CA VAL A 209 6.99 32.71 36.33
C VAL A 209 6.57 33.67 35.21
N ILE A 210 5.26 33.84 35.01
CA ILE A 210 4.71 34.79 34.03
C ILE A 210 5.16 36.22 34.32
N SER A 211 5.17 36.64 35.59
CA SER A 211 5.59 37.99 35.97
C SER A 211 7.04 38.28 35.56
N LEU A 212 7.91 37.26 35.62
CA LEU A 212 9.29 37.38 35.19
C LEU A 212 9.42 37.48 33.66
N PHE A 213 8.70 36.63 32.91
CA PHE A 213 8.69 36.71 31.44
C PHE A 213 8.14 38.03 30.90
N MET A 214 7.14 38.58 31.57
CA MET A 214 6.51 39.84 31.14
C MET A 214 7.18 41.09 31.69
N LYS A 215 8.20 40.95 32.55
CA LYS A 215 8.84 42.04 33.30
C LYS A 215 7.78 42.89 34.03
N ASP A 216 6.80 42.23 34.64
CA ASP A 216 5.62 42.82 35.27
C ASP A 216 5.49 42.33 36.73
N THR A 217 4.60 42.91 37.52
CA THR A 217 4.33 42.45 38.89
C THR A 217 3.36 41.28 38.91
N VAL A 218 3.53 40.37 39.87
CA VAL A 218 2.61 39.24 40.09
C VAL A 218 1.17 39.72 40.28
N ALA A 219 0.96 40.82 41.00
CA ALA A 219 -0.34 41.43 41.21
C ALA A 219 -1.00 41.87 39.89
N ASN A 220 -0.24 42.51 38.99
CA ASN A 220 -0.76 42.92 37.68
C ASN A 220 -1.05 41.70 36.78
N VAL A 221 -0.24 40.64 36.84
CA VAL A 221 -0.52 39.37 36.14
C VAL A 221 -1.88 38.81 36.57
N TYR A 222 -2.16 38.75 37.88
CA TYR A 222 -3.48 38.31 38.37
C TYR A 222 -4.62 39.23 37.90
N ALA A 223 -4.43 40.55 37.98
CA ALA A 223 -5.44 41.52 37.53
C ALA A 223 -5.72 41.40 36.02
N ARG A 224 -4.68 41.21 35.20
CA ARG A 224 -4.82 41.00 33.74
C ARG A 224 -5.45 39.64 33.43
N LYS A 225 -5.01 38.56 34.07
CA LYS A 225 -5.63 37.22 33.96
C LYS A 225 -7.13 37.28 34.24
N SER A 226 -7.53 37.91 35.35
CA SER A 226 -8.94 38.07 35.72
C SER A 226 -9.74 38.85 34.66
N ARG A 227 -9.21 39.99 34.20
CA ARG A 227 -9.82 40.80 33.14
C ARG A 227 -10.00 40.02 31.84
N LEU A 228 -8.99 39.27 31.42
CA LEU A 228 -9.04 38.47 30.19
C LEU A 228 -10.02 37.30 30.31
N LYS A 229 -10.06 36.59 31.45
CA LYS A 229 -11.05 35.54 31.73
C LYS A 229 -12.48 36.09 31.64
N SER A 230 -12.73 37.28 32.21
CA SER A 230 -14.02 37.96 32.14
C SER A 230 -14.39 38.38 30.71
N ARG A 231 -13.43 38.92 29.95
CA ARG A 231 -13.61 39.28 28.54
C ARG A 231 -13.97 38.07 27.68
N ILE A 232 -13.30 36.94 27.88
CA ILE A 232 -13.62 35.69 27.16
C ILE A 232 -15.00 35.16 27.56
N LYS A 233 -15.34 35.20 28.86
CA LYS A 233 -16.65 34.77 29.35
C LYS A 233 -17.81 35.57 28.74
N SER A 234 -17.62 36.87 28.55
CA SER A 234 -18.64 37.79 28.01
C SER A 234 -18.70 37.82 26.48
N ALA A 235 -17.67 37.37 25.77
CA ALA A 235 -17.65 37.35 24.32
C ALA A 235 -18.61 36.28 23.75
N GLU A 236 -19.26 36.55 22.62
CA GLU A 236 -20.07 35.54 21.91
C GLU A 236 -19.19 34.79 20.92
N THR A 237 -18.46 33.77 21.40
CA THR A 237 -17.57 32.96 20.56
C THR A 237 -17.83 31.47 20.73
N ALA A 238 -17.60 30.71 19.66
CA ALA A 238 -17.86 29.26 19.64
C ALA A 238 -16.89 28.49 20.55
N ASN A 239 -15.66 28.97 20.70
CA ASN A 239 -14.60 28.30 21.46
C ASN A 239 -14.47 28.82 22.92
N LYS A 240 -15.49 29.50 23.45
CA LYS A 240 -15.47 30.05 24.82
C LYS A 240 -15.10 29.02 25.89
N GLU A 241 -15.78 27.88 25.90
CA GLU A 241 -15.57 26.84 26.91
C GLU A 241 -14.16 26.25 26.84
N LEU A 242 -13.63 26.08 25.62
CA LEU A 242 -12.25 25.65 25.39
C LEU A 242 -11.27 26.60 26.08
N PHE A 243 -11.39 27.91 25.84
CA PHE A 243 -10.47 28.88 26.44
C PHE A 243 -10.62 28.96 27.95
N LEU A 244 -11.85 28.94 28.48
CA LEU A 244 -12.09 29.05 29.92
C LEU A 244 -11.51 27.85 30.69
N ALA A 245 -11.54 26.64 30.11
CA ALA A 245 -10.94 25.46 30.71
C ALA A 245 -9.42 25.59 30.91
N LEU A 246 -8.74 26.37 30.07
CA LEU A 246 -7.28 26.56 30.12
C LEU A 246 -6.82 27.60 31.15
N PHE A 247 -7.73 28.33 31.80
CA PHE A 247 -7.35 29.31 32.82
C PHE A 247 -6.93 28.71 34.16
N GLY A 248 -7.29 27.45 34.43
CA GLY A 248 -7.25 26.88 35.79
C GLY A 248 -8.22 27.54 36.75
#